data_AF-A0A7J2TLJ5-F1
#
_entry.id   AF-A0A7J2TLJ5-F1
#
_cell.length_a   1.000
_cell.length_b   1.000
_cell.length_c   1.000
_cell.angle_alpha   90.00
_cell.angle_beta   90.00
_cell.angle_gamma   90.00
#
_symmetry.space_group_name_H-M   'P 1'
#
loop_
_entity.id
_entity.type
_entity.pdbx_description
1 polymer ?
#
loop_
_entity_poly.entity_id
_entity_poly.type
_entity_poly.pdbx_seq_one_letter_code
_entity_poly.pdbx_strand_id
1 'polypeptide(L)' 'MVKKEVFEWIKTGKKTIELRKGKAKSGDQAVFQCGRNIPRGKIPRKDEGNLLTLLHNLNWKNVCLAVVAPELGVS' A
#
# COMPACT_ATOMS: atom_id res chain seq x y z
N MET A 1 11.49 -7.77 -4.56
CA MET A 1 11.79 -6.38 -4.96
C MET A 1 10.51 -5.71 -5.43
N VAL A 2 10.31 -4.43 -5.13
CA VAL A 2 9.21 -3.63 -5.68
C VAL A 2 9.57 -3.11 -7.07
N LYS A 3 8.57 -2.96 -7.95
CA LYS A 3 8.76 -2.33 -9.26
C LYS A 3 9.20 -0.88 -9.08
N LYS A 4 10.04 -0.38 -10.00
CA LYS A 4 10.59 0.99 -9.95
C LYS A 4 9.50 2.06 -9.84
N GLU A 5 8.39 1.90 -10.57
CA GLU A 5 7.28 2.84 -10.52
C GLU A 5 6.59 2.90 -9.15
N VAL A 6 6.27 1.74 -8.58
CA VAL A 6 5.69 1.63 -7.23
C VAL A 6 6.65 2.21 -6.19
N PHE A 7 7.94 1.96 -6.36
CA PHE A 7 8.99 2.51 -5.51
C PHE A 7 8.98 4.04 -5.51
N GLU A 8 8.88 4.68 -6.69
CA GLU A 8 8.81 6.14 -6.78
C GLU A 8 7.53 6.68 -6.12
N TRP A 9 6.40 5.98 -6.22
CA TRP A 9 5.17 6.40 -5.52
C TRP A 9 5.32 6.37 -4.01
N ILE A 10 5.99 5.35 -3.46
CA ILE A 10 6.26 5.25 -2.02
C ILE A 10 7.24 6.36 -1.60
N LYS A 11 8.33 6.53 -2.35
CA LYS A 11 9.35 7.54 -2.08
C LYS A 11 8.81 8.97 -2.11
N THR A 12 7.87 9.26 -3.03
CA THR A 12 7.25 10.58 -3.18
C THR A 12 6.00 10.77 -2.32
N GLY A 13 5.61 9.78 -1.51
CA GLY A 13 4.42 9.84 -0.66
C GLY A 13 3.09 9.74 -1.40
N LYS A 14 3.10 9.44 -2.71
CA LYS A 14 1.87 9.22 -3.50
C LYS A 14 1.17 7.91 -3.09
N LYS A 15 1.93 6.92 -2.61
CA LYS A 15 1.41 5.69 -2.03
C LYS A 15 1.82 5.61 -0.57
N THR A 16 0.82 5.61 0.32
CA THR A 16 1.03 5.62 1.78
C THR A 16 0.41 4.42 2.48
N ILE A 17 -0.43 3.65 1.78
CA ILE A 17 -1.12 2.48 2.33
C ILE A 17 -0.65 1.23 1.58
N GLU A 18 -0.27 0.21 2.33
CA GLU A 18 0.20 -1.07 1.81
C GLU A 18 -0.72 -2.18 2.31
N LEU A 19 -1.32 -2.93 1.37
CA LEU A 19 -2.12 -4.11 1.67
C LEU A 19 -1.27 -5.36 1.48
N ARG A 20 -1.22 -6.23 2.49
CA ARG A 20 -0.48 -7.49 2.44
C ARG A 20 -1.27 -8.59 3.13
N LYS A 21 -1.11 -9.82 2.65
CA LYS A 21 -1.48 -11.02 3.43
C LYS A 21 -0.41 -11.25 4.49
N GLY A 22 -0.83 -11.58 5.70
CA GLY A 22 0.05 -11.88 6.83
C GLY A 22 -0.12 -10.90 7.99
N LYS A 23 0.72 -11.08 9.03
CA LYS A 23 0.68 -10.29 10.27
C LYS A 23 1.89 -9.36 10.31
N ALA A 24 1.66 -8.06 10.31
CA ALA A 24 2.66 -7.04 10.69
C ALA A 24 2.33 -6.51 12.10
N LYS A 25 3.16 -5.65 12.71
CA LYS A 25 2.78 -4.90 13.91
C LYS A 25 2.99 -3.40 13.70
N SER A 26 2.17 -2.57 14.35
CA SER A 26 2.43 -1.13 14.42
C SER A 26 3.78 -0.90 15.10
N GLY A 27 4.57 0.02 14.56
CA GLY A 27 5.95 0.27 15.00
C GLY A 27 7.02 -0.56 14.30
N ASP A 28 6.65 -1.63 13.58
CA ASP A 28 7.59 -2.37 12.74
C ASP A 28 8.11 -1.49 11.59
N GLN A 29 9.29 -1.85 11.05
CA GLN A 29 9.82 -1.22 9.85
C GLN A 29 9.29 -1.92 8.59
N ALA A 30 8.62 -1.16 7.73
CA ALA A 30 8.37 -1.54 6.36
C ALA A 30 9.62 -1.24 5.52
N VAL A 31 10.15 -2.27 4.87
CA VAL A 31 11.30 -2.17 3.98
C VAL A 31 10.85 -2.37 2.54
N PHE A 32 11.15 -1.40 1.67
CA PHE A 32 10.85 -1.49 0.25
C PHE A 32 12.16 -1.49 -0.54
N GLN A 33 12.48 -2.59 -1.20
CA GLN A 33 13.73 -2.72 -1.95
C GLN A 33 13.51 -2.61 -3.46
N CYS A 34 14.22 -1.68 -4.10
CA CYS A 34 14.33 -1.54 -5.56
C CYS A 34 15.81 -1.42 -5.96
N GLY A 35 16.42 -2.54 -6.38
CA GLY A 35 17.85 -2.61 -6.65
C GLY A 35 18.67 -2.33 -5.38
N ARG A 36 19.60 -1.37 -5.47
CA ARG A 36 20.43 -0.90 -4.34
C ARG A 36 19.71 0.06 -3.40
N ASN A 37 18.52 0.54 -3.75
CA ASN A 37 17.76 1.48 -2.94
C ASN A 37 16.83 0.73 -1.96
N ILE A 38 16.92 1.07 -0.67
CA ILE A 38 16.21 0.39 0.42
C ILE A 38 15.61 1.41 1.42
N PRO A 39 14.62 2.22 1.01
CA PRO A 39 13.84 3.03 1.93
C PRO A 39 13.19 2.16 3.01
N ARG A 40 13.25 2.68 4.23
CA ARG A 40 12.64 2.10 5.42
C ARG A 40 11.65 3.11 5.97
N GLY A 41 10.43 2.66 6.22
CA GLY A 41 9.38 3.46 6.85
C GLY A 41 8.91 2.79 8.13
N LYS A 42 8.58 3.57 9.15
CA LYS A 42 7.89 3.04 10.33
C LYS A 42 6.42 2.85 9.99
N ILE A 43 5.83 1.72 10.38
CA ILE A 43 4.38 1.48 10.22
C ILE A 43 3.66 2.26 11.33
N PRO A 44 2.95 3.37 11.03
CA PRO A 44 2.33 4.19 12.06
C PRO A 44 1.03 3.56 12.58
N ARG A 45 0.31 2.85 11.71
CA ARG A 45 -0.97 2.21 11.98
C ARG A 45 -1.07 0.91 11.18
N LYS A 46 -1.79 -0.03 11.74
CA LYS A 46 -2.14 -1.31 11.11
C LYS A 46 -3.62 -1.58 11.33
N ASP A 47 -4.31 -1.93 10.25
CA ASP A 47 -5.67 -2.46 10.29
C ASP A 47 -5.65 -3.88 9.70
N GLU A 48 -6.39 -4.81 10.31
CA GLU A 48 -6.51 -6.20 9.88
C GLU A 48 -7.97 -6.59 9.74
N GLY A 49 -8.27 -7.53 8.84
CA GLY A 49 -9.61 -8.02 8.63
C GLY A 49 -9.83 -8.58 7.24
N ASN A 50 -11.09 -8.68 6.86
CA ASN A 50 -11.48 -9.05 5.51
C ASN A 50 -11.06 -7.96 4.51
N LEU A 51 -10.55 -8.38 3.34
CA LEU A 51 -10.09 -7.47 2.30
C LEU A 51 -11.18 -6.49 1.85
N LEU A 52 -12.42 -6.95 1.64
CA LEU A 52 -13.53 -6.10 1.19
C LEU A 52 -13.84 -5.01 2.21
N THR A 53 -13.87 -5.37 3.50
CA THR A 53 -14.11 -4.43 4.59
C THR A 53 -12.98 -3.42 4.71
N LEU A 54 -11.73 -3.85 4.57
CA LEU A 54 -10.58 -2.95 4.58
C LEU A 54 -10.66 -1.98 3.39
N LEU A 55 -10.92 -2.49 2.19
CA LEU A 55 -11.01 -1.65 0.99
C LEU A 55 -12.13 -0.61 1.07
N HIS A 56 -13.28 -0.94 1.67
CA HIS A 56 -14.40 -0.01 1.82
C HIS A 56 -14.05 1.24 2.64
N ASN A 57 -13.12 1.11 3.58
CA ASN A 57 -12.72 2.19 4.49
C ASN A 57 -11.45 2.93 4.03
N LEU A 58 -10.86 2.54 2.90
CA LEU A 58 -9.59 3.07 2.42
C LEU A 58 -9.79 3.93 1.18
N ASN A 59 -9.02 5.02 1.09
CA ASN A 59 -8.90 5.76 -0.16
C ASN A 59 -8.00 4.99 -1.13
N TRP A 60 -8.58 4.45 -2.21
CA TRP A 60 -7.88 3.63 -3.20
C TRP A 60 -6.68 4.33 -3.83
N LYS A 61 -6.71 5.67 -3.97
CA LYS A 61 -5.58 6.46 -4.48
C LYS A 61 -4.31 6.31 -3.65
N ASN A 62 -4.45 6.08 -2.35
CA ASN A 62 -3.34 5.91 -1.42
C ASN A 62 -2.79 4.46 -1.41
N VAL A 63 -3.54 3.52 -1.97
CA VAL A 63 -3.19 2.09 -2.06
C VAL A 63 -2.52 1.80 -3.40
N CYS A 64 -3.08 2.29 -4.50
CA CYS A 64 -2.53 2.09 -5.84
C CYS A 64 -2.97 3.24 -6.76
N LEU A 65 -2.01 3.87 -7.44
CA LEU A 65 -2.29 4.94 -8.39
C LEU A 65 -2.65 4.43 -9.80
N ALA A 66 -2.39 3.15 -10.09
CA ALA A 66 -2.68 2.54 -11.39
C ALA A 66 -4.10 1.97 -11.50
N VAL A 67 -4.85 1.89 -10.41
CA VAL A 67 -6.24 1.42 -10.46
C VAL A 67 -7.10 2.60 -10.88
N VAL A 68 -7.38 2.73 -12.18
CA VAL A 68 -8.65 3.32 -12.60
C VAL A 68 -9.70 2.46 -11.90
N ALA A 69 -10.48 3.05 -11.00
CA ALA A 69 -11.56 2.32 -10.33
C ALA A 69 -12.36 1.59 -11.43
N PRO A 70 -12.51 0.25 -11.39
CA PRO A 70 -13.52 -0.35 -12.22
C PRO A 70 -14.80 0.31 -11.76
N GLU A 71 -15.39 1.12 -12.63
CA GLU A 71 -16.73 1.65 -12.41
C GLU A 71 -17.55 0.45 -12.00
N LEU A 72 -18.14 0.53 -10.79
CA LEU A 72 -18.98 -0.52 -10.25
C LEU A 72 -20.13 -0.68 -11.25
N GLY A 73 -19.95 -1.62 -12.19
CA GLY A 73 -20.93 -2.03 -13.17
C GLY A 73 -22.06 -2.70 -12.42
N VAL A 74 -22.96 -1.87 -11.92
CA VAL A 74 -24.30 -2.28 -11.54
C VAL A 74 -25.15 -1.98 -12.78
N SER A 75 -25.29 -2.99 -13.63
CA SER A 75 -26.42 -3.13 -14.55
C SER A 75 -27.60 -3.75 -13.82
#